data_AF-A0A1E4HF56-F1
#
_entry.id   AF-A0A1E4HF56-F1
#
_cell.length_a   1.000
_cell.length_b   1.000
_cell.length_c   1.000
_cell.angle_alpha   90.00
_cell.angle_beta   90.00
_cell.angle_gamma   90.00
#
_symmetry.space_group_name_H-M   'P 1'
#
loop_
_entity.id
_entity.type
_entity.pdbx_description
1 polymer ?
#
loop_
_entity_poly.entity_id
_entity_poly.type
_entity_poly.pdbx_seq_one_letter_code
_entity_poly.pdbx_strand_id
1 'polypeptide(L)'
;MVPDTFGAVTLLVVAERAAALVPAFQAFLLTCSLPGDPVGSLGREGHRLATEFDCLHGWVADSPGAPGFETERSCLLTALSYHRMIVHDALRLTFPKVRTARTDSLRAALGEHSTLTADLLDLPARLGRA
;
A
#
# COMPACT_ATOMS: atom_id res chain seq x y z
N MET A 1 -33.29 8.84 -9.90
CA MET A 1 -31.86 8.50 -10.02
C MET A 1 -31.25 8.73 -8.65
N VAL A 2 -31.02 7.67 -7.89
CA VAL A 2 -30.39 7.78 -6.56
C VAL A 2 -28.94 8.17 -6.84
N PRO A 3 -28.40 9.26 -6.27
CA PRO A 3 -26.99 9.57 -6.47
C PRO A 3 -26.17 8.40 -5.93
N ASP A 4 -25.19 7.91 -6.71
CA ASP A 4 -24.29 6.79 -6.40
C ASP A 4 -23.33 7.11 -5.24
N THR A 5 -23.90 7.60 -4.15
CA THR A 5 -23.26 7.93 -2.86
C THR A 5 -22.53 6.73 -2.28
N PHE A 6 -23.01 5.52 -2.56
CA PHE A 6 -22.35 4.29 -2.14
C PHE A 6 -20.93 4.14 -2.73
N GLY A 7 -20.75 4.44 -4.01
CA GLY A 7 -19.43 4.35 -4.65
C GLY A 7 -18.46 5.38 -4.09
N ALA A 8 -18.90 6.64 -3.94
CA ALA A 8 -18.08 7.71 -3.39
C ALA A 8 -17.69 7.47 -1.93
N VAL A 9 -18.63 7.02 -1.10
CA VAL A 9 -18.37 6.65 0.30
C VAL A 9 -17.40 5.48 0.39
N THR A 10 -17.54 4.47 -0.48
CA THR A 10 -16.61 3.33 -0.52
C THR A 10 -15.19 3.79 -0.82
N LEU A 11 -15.00 4.66 -1.82
CA LEU A 11 -13.68 5.21 -2.14
C LEU A 11 -13.08 5.98 -0.96
N LEU A 12 -13.86 6.83 -0.29
CA LEU A 12 -13.39 7.60 0.85
C LEU A 12 -12.96 6.68 2.00
N VAL A 13 -13.81 5.72 2.40
CA VAL A 13 -13.51 4.78 3.49
C VAL A 13 -12.28 3.94 3.17
N VAL A 14 -12.11 3.50 1.93
CA VAL A 14 -10.91 2.76 1.54
C VAL A 14 -9.67 3.65 1.56
N ALA A 15 -9.75 4.89 1.06
CA ALA A 15 -8.64 5.82 1.09
C ALA A 15 -8.19 6.13 2.53
N GLU A 16 -9.13 6.38 3.46
CA GLU A 16 -8.81 6.61 4.88
C GLU A 16 -8.13 5.40 5.52
N ARG A 17 -8.65 4.20 5.26
CA ARG A 17 -8.05 2.96 5.76
C ARG A 17 -6.65 2.75 5.19
N ALA A 18 -6.48 2.96 3.90
CA ALA A 18 -5.18 2.84 3.25
C ALA A 18 -4.18 3.84 3.86
N ALA A 19 -4.58 5.11 4.04
CA ALA A 19 -3.75 6.15 4.66
C ALA A 19 -3.32 5.77 6.07
N ALA A 20 -4.22 5.15 6.85
CA ALA A 20 -3.90 4.66 8.19
C ALA A 20 -2.86 3.52 8.21
N LEU A 21 -2.65 2.80 7.10
CA LEU A 21 -1.63 1.76 6.98
C LEU A 21 -0.24 2.31 6.68
N VAL A 22 -0.14 3.55 6.18
CA VAL A 22 1.13 4.16 5.75
C VAL A 22 2.21 4.16 6.84
N PRO A 23 1.92 4.55 8.10
CA PRO A 23 2.95 4.54 9.15
C PRO A 23 3.51 3.13 9.42
N ALA A 24 2.63 2.12 9.43
CA ALA A 24 3.04 0.73 9.63
C ALA A 24 3.85 0.21 8.43
N PHE A 25 3.43 0.55 7.20
CA PHE A 25 4.16 0.23 5.98
C PHE A 25 5.56 0.86 5.95
N GLN A 26 5.69 2.13 6.31
CA GLN A 26 6.98 2.83 6.37
C GLN A 26 7.90 2.21 7.43
N ALA A 27 7.37 1.92 8.63
CA ALA A 27 8.12 1.25 9.69
C ALA A 27 8.58 -0.15 9.27
N PHE A 28 7.71 -0.88 8.56
CA PHE A 28 8.03 -2.19 7.99
C PHE A 28 9.19 -2.10 6.99
N LEU A 29 9.14 -1.17 6.03
CA LEU A 29 10.22 -0.99 5.04
C LEU A 29 11.55 -0.60 5.69
N LEU A 30 11.51 0.30 6.67
CA LEU A 30 12.70 0.68 7.44
C LEU A 30 13.28 -0.54 8.17
N THR A 31 12.43 -1.37 8.78
CA THR A 31 12.90 -2.58 9.47
C THR A 31 13.49 -3.59 8.49
N CYS A 32 12.91 -3.75 7.31
CA CYS A 32 13.44 -4.59 6.24
C CYS A 32 14.82 -4.13 5.75
N SER A 33 15.10 -2.82 5.75
CA SER A 33 16.37 -2.28 5.26
C SER A 33 17.54 -2.40 6.24
N LEU A 34 17.27 -2.66 7.53
CA LEU A 34 18.30 -2.75 8.57
C LEU A 34 19.27 -3.93 8.35
N PRO A 35 20.57 -3.79 8.61
CA PRO A 35 21.53 -4.89 8.50
C PRO A 35 21.22 -6.01 9.50
N GLY A 36 21.69 -7.24 9.18
CA GLY A 36 21.53 -8.41 10.03
C GLY A 36 20.56 -9.46 9.49
N ASP A 37 20.23 -10.42 10.35
CA ASP A 37 19.26 -11.47 10.07
C ASP A 37 17.85 -11.04 10.48
N PRO A 38 16.86 -11.15 9.59
CA PRO A 38 15.51 -10.70 9.88
C PRO A 38 14.81 -11.61 10.87
N VAL A 39 14.04 -11.00 11.78
CA VAL A 39 13.22 -11.74 12.74
C VAL A 39 11.96 -12.27 12.05
N GLY A 40 11.54 -13.51 12.33
CA GLY A 40 10.36 -14.11 11.71
C GLY A 40 9.03 -13.37 11.94
N SER A 41 8.93 -12.50 12.95
CA SER A 41 7.78 -11.59 13.12
C SER A 41 7.64 -10.60 11.97
N LEU A 42 8.74 -10.19 11.34
CA LEU A 42 8.76 -9.27 10.21
C LEU A 42 8.06 -9.88 8.99
N GLY A 43 8.24 -11.18 8.76
CA GLY A 43 7.54 -11.90 7.70
C GLY A 43 6.02 -11.92 7.90
N ARG A 44 5.56 -12.08 9.15
CA ARG A 44 4.13 -12.03 9.49
C ARG A 44 3.55 -10.63 9.31
N GLU A 45 4.28 -9.60 9.73
CA GLU A 45 3.84 -8.21 9.55
C GLU A 45 3.73 -7.84 8.07
N GLY A 46 4.72 -8.21 7.26
CA GLY A 46 4.65 -7.99 5.81
C GLY A 46 3.48 -8.75 5.17
N HIS A 47 3.22 -10.00 5.57
CA HIS A 47 2.05 -10.72 5.08
C HIS A 47 0.73 -10.02 5.46
N ARG A 48 0.60 -9.56 6.71
CA ARG A 48 -0.58 -8.80 7.17
C ARG A 48 -0.79 -7.55 6.32
N LEU A 49 0.25 -6.73 6.12
CA LEU A 49 0.17 -5.51 5.31
C LEU A 49 -0.22 -5.82 3.86
N ALA A 50 0.38 -6.84 3.25
CA ALA A 50 0.04 -7.24 1.88
C ALA A 50 -1.43 -7.66 1.77
N THR A 51 -1.94 -8.45 2.72
CA THR A 51 -3.35 -8.85 2.76
C THR A 51 -4.28 -7.64 2.94
N GLU A 52 -3.95 -6.70 3.83
CA GLU A 52 -4.77 -5.52 4.03
C GLU A 52 -4.85 -4.64 2.77
N PHE A 53 -3.72 -4.38 2.10
CA PHE A 53 -3.73 -3.65 0.83
C PHE A 53 -4.50 -4.39 -0.27
N ASP A 54 -4.40 -5.73 -0.32
CA ASP A 54 -5.11 -6.56 -1.29
C ASP A 54 -6.63 -6.54 -1.06
N CYS A 55 -7.08 -6.64 0.19
CA CYS A 55 -8.49 -6.52 0.55
C CYS A 55 -9.06 -5.15 0.17
N LEU A 56 -8.33 -4.07 0.47
CA LEU A 56 -8.73 -2.71 0.10
C LEU A 56 -8.79 -2.54 -1.42
N HIS A 57 -7.83 -3.11 -2.16
CA HIS A 57 -7.85 -3.10 -3.62
C HIS A 57 -9.09 -3.81 -4.16
N GLY A 58 -9.40 -4.99 -3.65
CA GLY A 58 -10.60 -5.75 -4.02
C GLY A 58 -11.88 -4.93 -3.82
N TRP A 59 -12.02 -4.27 -2.67
CA TRP A 59 -13.20 -3.42 -2.40
C TRP A 59 -13.37 -2.27 -3.40
N VAL A 60 -12.28 -1.63 -3.83
CA VAL A 60 -12.34 -0.54 -4.82
C VAL A 60 -12.59 -1.07 -6.24
N ALA A 61 -12.02 -2.23 -6.57
CA ALA A 61 -12.22 -2.88 -7.86
C ALA A 61 -13.68 -3.33 -8.04
N ASP A 62 -14.27 -3.89 -6.99
CA ASP A 62 -15.64 -4.40 -6.99
C ASP A 62 -16.70 -3.32 -6.71
N SER A 63 -16.29 -2.14 -6.22
CA SER A 63 -17.20 -1.03 -5.98
C SER A 63 -17.86 -0.56 -7.28
N PRO A 64 -19.18 -0.29 -7.28
CA PRO A 64 -19.78 0.47 -8.36
C PRO A 64 -19.06 1.82 -8.47
N GLY A 65 -18.66 2.19 -9.68
CA GLY A 65 -17.99 3.47 -9.92
C GLY A 65 -18.93 4.62 -9.57
N ALA A 66 -18.41 5.65 -8.92
CA ALA A 66 -19.13 6.90 -8.72
C ALA A 66 -18.80 7.86 -9.87
N PRO A 67 -19.79 8.42 -10.59
CA PRO A 67 -19.54 9.39 -11.64
C PRO A 67 -18.75 10.59 -11.11
N GLY A 68 -17.68 10.97 -11.80
CA GLY A 68 -16.83 12.11 -11.42
C GLY A 68 -15.68 11.75 -10.46
N PHE A 69 -15.53 10.48 -10.08
CA PHE A 69 -14.46 9.98 -9.20
C PHE A 69 -13.52 8.99 -9.91
N GLU A 70 -13.54 8.92 -11.24
CA GLU A 70 -12.78 7.95 -12.02
C GLU A 70 -11.26 8.14 -11.82
N THR A 71 -10.81 9.39 -11.71
CA THR A 71 -9.41 9.71 -11.45
C THR A 71 -8.97 9.28 -10.06
N GLU A 72 -9.75 9.61 -9.02
CA GLU A 72 -9.48 9.23 -7.64
C GLU A 72 -9.51 7.71 -7.47
N ARG A 73 -10.48 7.03 -8.09
CA ARG A 73 -10.56 5.57 -8.10
C ARG A 73 -9.31 4.95 -8.73
N SER A 74 -8.90 5.43 -9.91
CA SER A 74 -7.71 4.93 -10.60
C SER A 74 -6.43 5.18 -9.79
N CYS A 75 -6.30 6.36 -9.18
CA CYS A 75 -5.20 6.72 -8.31
C CYS A 75 -5.14 5.79 -7.08
N LEU A 76 -6.28 5.55 -6.43
CA LEU A 76 -6.39 4.66 -5.28
C LEU A 76 -6.03 3.21 -5.62
N LEU A 77 -6.57 2.66 -6.73
CA LEU A 77 -6.23 1.31 -7.20
C LEU A 77 -4.73 1.17 -7.50
N THR A 78 -4.15 2.16 -8.16
CA THR A 78 -2.73 2.21 -8.49
C THR A 78 -1.87 2.25 -7.23
N ALA A 79 -2.22 3.11 -6.27
CA ALA A 79 -1.49 3.25 -5.03
C ALA A 79 -1.59 1.97 -4.17
N LEU A 80 -2.77 1.35 -4.05
CA LEU A 80 -2.94 0.08 -3.33
C LEU A 80 -2.13 -1.06 -3.96
N SER A 81 -2.17 -1.18 -5.30
CA SER A 81 -1.39 -2.16 -6.05
C SER A 81 0.12 -1.98 -5.85
N TYR A 82 0.58 -0.72 -5.88
CA TYR A 82 1.97 -0.37 -5.64
C TYR A 82 2.42 -0.79 -4.24
N HIS A 83 1.67 -0.42 -3.18
CA HIS A 83 2.05 -0.75 -1.81
C HIS A 83 2.08 -2.27 -1.59
N ARG A 84 1.12 -3.02 -2.13
CA ARG A 84 1.14 -4.50 -2.12
C ARG A 84 2.42 -5.05 -2.77
N MET A 85 2.78 -4.56 -3.96
CA MET A 85 3.98 -4.98 -4.69
C MET A 85 5.26 -4.69 -3.89
N ILE A 86 5.39 -3.49 -3.33
CA ILE A 86 6.56 -3.10 -2.54
C ILE A 86 6.69 -3.98 -1.28
N VAL A 87 5.60 -4.32 -0.60
CA VAL A 87 5.64 -5.26 0.53
C VAL A 87 6.17 -6.62 0.09
N HIS A 88 5.71 -7.15 -1.05
CA HIS A 88 6.21 -8.42 -1.58
C HIS A 88 7.69 -8.37 -1.93
N ASP A 89 8.15 -7.31 -2.58
CA ASP A 89 9.56 -7.16 -2.95
C ASP A 89 10.44 -6.99 -1.70
N ALA A 90 10.00 -6.21 -0.71
CA ALA A 90 10.67 -6.08 0.57
C ALA A 90 10.81 -7.44 1.27
N LEU A 91 9.74 -8.25 1.33
CA LEU A 91 9.80 -9.60 1.90
C LEU A 91 10.79 -10.50 1.14
N ARG A 92 10.80 -10.45 -0.20
CA ARG A 92 11.72 -11.26 -1.02
C ARG A 92 13.18 -10.88 -0.83
N LEU A 93 13.46 -9.58 -0.67
CA LEU A 93 14.80 -9.07 -0.40
C LEU A 93 15.23 -9.34 1.04
N THR A 94 14.30 -9.33 1.98
CA THR A 94 14.54 -9.59 3.40
C THR A 94 14.78 -11.07 3.68
N PHE A 95 13.99 -11.96 3.05
CA PHE A 95 14.08 -13.41 3.21
C PHE A 95 14.46 -14.09 1.88
N PRO A 96 15.66 -13.81 1.33
CA PRO A 96 16.05 -14.37 0.04
C PRO A 96 16.37 -15.86 0.18
N LYS A 97 16.06 -16.64 -0.87
CA LYS A 97 16.51 -18.05 -0.96
C LYS A 97 18.04 -18.17 -1.03
N VAL A 98 18.69 -17.17 -1.63
CA VAL A 98 20.15 -17.06 -1.77
C VAL A 98 20.55 -15.62 -1.49
N ARG A 99 21.38 -15.41 -0.47
CA ARG A 99 21.88 -14.08 -0.09
C ARG A 99 23.10 -13.70 -0.94
N THR A 100 23.07 -12.50 -1.52
CA THR A 100 24.15 -11.94 -2.35
C THR A 100 24.38 -10.47 -2.01
N ALA A 101 25.55 -9.94 -2.36
CA ALA A 101 25.83 -8.50 -2.21
C ALA A 101 24.77 -7.62 -2.92
N ARG A 102 24.28 -8.06 -4.08
CA ARG A 102 23.22 -7.36 -4.82
C ARG A 102 21.90 -7.31 -4.05
N THR A 103 21.48 -8.42 -3.45
CA THR A 103 20.23 -8.45 -2.65
C THR A 103 20.36 -7.59 -1.39
N ASP A 104 21.54 -7.56 -0.76
CA ASP A 104 21.79 -6.69 0.39
C ASP A 104 21.78 -5.20 0.01
N SER A 105 22.36 -4.82 -1.13
CA SER A 105 22.28 -3.44 -1.65
C SER A 105 20.84 -3.01 -1.96
N LEU A 106 20.07 -3.87 -2.63
CA LEU A 106 18.66 -3.57 -2.94
C LEU A 106 17.81 -3.47 -1.67
N ARG A 107 18.08 -4.32 -0.68
CA ARG A 107 17.40 -4.28 0.61
C ARG A 107 17.69 -2.98 1.37
N ALA A 108 18.93 -2.50 1.35
CA ALA A 108 19.30 -1.22 1.96
C ALA A 108 18.56 -0.03 1.31
N ALA A 109 18.31 -0.10 -0.01
CA ALA A 109 17.62 0.96 -0.75
C ALA A 109 16.09 1.00 -0.54
N LEU A 110 15.49 0.02 0.17
CA LEU A 110 14.04 -0.03 0.40
C LEU A 110 13.49 1.23 1.10
N GLY A 111 14.30 1.90 1.91
CA GLY A 111 13.90 3.11 2.64
C GLY A 111 13.71 4.36 1.77
N GLU A 112 14.10 4.33 0.50
CA GLU A 112 14.05 5.48 -0.42
C GLU A 112 12.73 5.54 -1.24
N HIS A 113 11.82 4.57 -1.08
CA HIS A 113 10.59 4.46 -1.88
C HIS A 113 9.42 5.20 -1.22
N SER A 114 8.88 6.28 -1.83
CA SER A 114 7.67 6.94 -1.29
C SER A 114 6.94 7.93 -2.23
N THR A 115 7.00 7.83 -3.56
CA THR A 115 6.23 8.79 -4.41
C THR A 115 4.72 8.58 -4.30
N LEU A 116 4.24 7.33 -4.38
CA LEU A 116 2.80 6.99 -4.31
C LEU A 116 2.25 6.95 -2.87
N THR A 117 3.10 7.05 -1.86
CA THR A 117 2.67 7.17 -0.46
C THR A 117 2.07 8.54 -0.17
N ALA A 118 2.61 9.61 -0.77
CA ALA A 118 2.03 10.95 -0.67
C ALA A 118 0.61 10.98 -1.26
N ASP A 119 0.43 10.40 -2.46
CA ASP A 119 -0.89 10.30 -3.10
C ASP A 119 -1.91 9.60 -2.19
N LEU A 120 -1.48 8.52 -1.54
CA LEU A 120 -2.35 7.72 -0.67
C LEU A 120 -2.73 8.46 0.62
N LEU A 121 -1.87 9.33 1.13
CA LEU A 121 -2.15 10.23 2.26
C LEU A 121 -3.08 11.40 1.88
N ASP A 122 -2.99 11.90 0.64
CA ASP A 122 -3.76 13.06 0.17
C ASP A 122 -5.14 12.67 -0.40
N LEU A 123 -5.32 11.41 -0.82
CA LEU A 123 -6.56 10.90 -1.42
C LEU A 123 -7.82 11.11 -0.56
N PRO A 124 -7.82 10.88 0.77
CA PRO A 124 -8.98 11.16 1.61
C PRO A 124 -9.44 12.62 1.54
N ALA A 125 -8.49 13.56 1.54
CA ALA A 125 -8.80 14.99 1.46
C ALA A 125 -9.35 15.40 0.09
N ARG A 126 -8.91 14.73 -0.99
CA ARG A 126 -9.46 14.94 -2.34
C ARG A 126 -10.88 14.40 -2.45
N LEU A 127 -11.11 13.20 -1.92
CA LEU A 127 -12.41 12.53 -1.93
C LEU A 127 -13.46 13.23 -1.05
N GLY A 128 -13.05 13.85 0.06
CA GLY A 128 -13.97 14.57 0.94
C GLY A 128 -14.39 15.97 0.44
N ARG A 129 -13.81 16.46 -0.66
CA ARG A 129 -14.13 17.78 -1.27
C ARG A 129 -15.06 17.70 -2.47
N ALA A 130 -15.32 16.50 -2.99
CA ALA A 130 -16.14 16.23 -4.17
C ALA A 130 -17.54 15.77 -3.75
#